data_AF-A0AAN2DBQ5-F1
#
_entry.id   AF-A0AAN2DBQ5-F1
#
_cell.length_a   1.000
_cell.length_b   1.000
_cell.length_c   1.000
_cell.angle_alpha   90.00
_cell.angle_beta   90.00
_cell.angle_gamma   90.00
#
_symmetry.space_group_name_H-M   'P 1'
#
loop_
_entity.id
_entity.type
_entity.pdbx_description
1 polymer ?
#
loop_
_entity_poly.entity_id
_entity_poly.type
_entity_poly.pdbx_seq_one_letter_code
_entity_poly.pdbx_strand_id
1 'polypeptide(L)'
;MKPILMCVMAALLPFAAHAEDSIWPGEYAGDCGDRVQCIIEISDGGGDKVDVKLVVANRVDFNDVKCKLEGRFSRSAVLGISGTFKGAPDVLIGRYPEGVEVFGIPKKACGLSLNKKYVMFGD
;
A
#
# COMPACT_ATOMS: atom_id res chain seq x y z
N MET A 1 -39.26 -38.59 41.59
CA MET A 1 -39.19 -37.21 41.05
C MET A 1 -37.80 -37.03 40.45
N LYS A 2 -37.70 -36.65 39.18
CA LYS A 2 -36.47 -36.67 38.37
C LYS A 2 -36.19 -35.23 37.94
N PRO A 3 -35.03 -34.62 38.22
CA PRO A 3 -34.75 -33.27 37.74
C PRO A 3 -34.27 -33.37 36.28
N ILE A 4 -34.99 -32.69 35.39
CA ILE A 4 -34.55 -32.46 34.01
C ILE A 4 -33.60 -31.26 34.07
N LEU A 5 -32.30 -31.56 33.95
CA LEU A 5 -31.24 -30.57 33.82
C LEU A 5 -31.40 -29.87 32.46
N MET A 6 -31.87 -28.63 32.48
CA MET A 6 -32.05 -27.81 31.29
C MET A 6 -30.71 -27.11 30.98
N CYS A 7 -29.95 -27.66 30.02
CA CYS A 7 -28.75 -27.02 29.49
C CYS A 7 -29.15 -25.73 28.75
N VAL A 8 -28.90 -24.58 29.37
CA VAL A 8 -28.89 -23.29 28.69
C VAL A 8 -27.61 -23.23 27.86
N MET A 9 -27.69 -23.67 26.60
CA MET A 9 -26.66 -23.38 25.61
C MET A 9 -26.74 -21.89 25.26
N ALA A 10 -25.96 -21.07 25.95
CA ALA A 10 -25.65 -19.72 25.50
C ALA A 10 -24.86 -19.84 24.19
N ALA A 11 -25.55 -19.59 23.07
CA ALA A 11 -24.92 -19.46 21.77
C ALA A 11 -24.01 -18.22 21.80
N LEU A 12 -22.72 -18.45 22.05
CA LEU A 12 -21.66 -17.49 21.77
C LEU A 12 -21.66 -17.27 20.25
N LEU A 13 -22.39 -16.26 19.79
CA LEU A 13 -22.26 -15.76 18.43
C LEU A 13 -20.81 -15.34 18.25
N PRO A 14 -20.04 -15.95 17.33
CA PRO A 14 -18.73 -15.44 17.00
C PRO A 14 -18.95 -14.06 16.42
N PHE A 15 -18.51 -13.03 17.13
CA PHE A 15 -18.29 -11.73 16.54
C PHE A 15 -17.39 -11.97 15.35
N ALA A 16 -17.95 -11.80 14.15
CA ALA A 16 -17.14 -11.67 12.95
C ALA A 16 -16.21 -10.50 13.22
N ALA A 17 -14.94 -10.81 13.53
CA ALA A 17 -13.88 -9.85 13.45
C ALA A 17 -13.85 -9.46 11.97
N HIS A 18 -14.55 -8.39 11.63
CA HIS A 18 -14.35 -7.67 10.39
C HIS A 18 -12.93 -7.10 10.52
N ALA A 19 -11.94 -7.92 10.19
CA ALA A 19 -10.66 -7.42 9.75
C ALA A 19 -10.99 -6.64 8.47
N GLU A 20 -11.32 -5.37 8.62
CA GLU A 20 -11.34 -4.43 7.51
C GLU A 20 -10.02 -4.64 6.78
N ASP A 21 -10.11 -4.97 5.49
CA ASP A 21 -8.97 -5.21 4.62
C ASP A 21 -7.98 -4.06 4.80
N SER A 22 -6.97 -4.28 5.64
CA SER A 22 -6.01 -3.26 6.00
C SER A 22 -5.37 -2.83 4.71
N ILE A 23 -5.60 -1.59 4.31
CA ILE A 23 -4.92 -1.03 3.15
C ILE A 23 -3.58 -0.59 3.63
N TRP A 24 -2.61 -1.38 3.20
CA TRP A 24 -1.26 -1.55 3.70
C TRP A 24 -0.58 -0.19 3.87
N PRO A 25 -0.75 0.45 5.05
CA PRO A 25 -0.14 1.72 5.30
C PRO A 25 1.30 1.46 5.67
N GLY A 26 2.20 2.27 5.14
CA GLY A 26 3.62 2.10 5.42
C GLY A 26 4.52 2.60 4.32
N GLU A 27 5.81 2.39 4.57
CA GLU A 27 6.88 2.76 3.66
C GLU A 27 7.46 1.51 3.00
N TYR A 28 7.63 1.58 1.68
CA TYR A 28 8.13 0.51 0.84
C TYR A 28 9.31 1.02 0.03
N ALA A 29 10.45 0.34 0.12
CA ALA A 29 11.69 0.73 -0.53
C ALA A 29 12.00 -0.15 -1.74
N GLY A 30 12.50 0.47 -2.81
CA GLY A 30 12.94 -0.19 -4.03
C GLY A 30 14.24 0.40 -4.55
N ASP A 31 15.04 -0.43 -5.24
CA ASP A 31 16.23 0.02 -5.96
C ASP A 31 15.82 0.62 -7.31
N CYS A 32 16.22 1.88 -7.55
CA CYS A 32 15.93 2.61 -8.77
C CYS A 32 17.12 2.73 -9.73
N GLY A 33 18.21 2.01 -9.46
CA GLY A 33 19.43 2.01 -10.25
C GLY A 33 20.36 3.16 -9.86
N ASP A 34 21.62 3.10 -10.31
CA ASP A 34 22.59 4.20 -10.19
C ASP A 34 22.74 4.83 -8.79
N ARG A 35 22.64 4.01 -7.72
CA ARG A 35 22.66 4.45 -6.31
C ARG A 35 21.48 5.35 -5.93
N VAL A 36 20.35 5.20 -6.62
CA VAL A 36 19.09 5.89 -6.33
C VAL A 36 18.15 4.94 -5.59
N GLN A 37 17.66 5.38 -4.45
CA GLN A 37 16.61 4.71 -3.69
C GLN A 37 15.25 5.30 -4.09
N CYS A 38 14.26 4.44 -4.27
CA CYS A 38 12.87 4.87 -4.35
C CYS A 38 12.10 4.39 -3.12
N ILE A 39 11.22 5.25 -2.62
CA ILE A 39 10.36 4.99 -1.47
C ILE A 39 8.93 5.28 -1.88
N ILE A 40 8.02 4.36 -1.59
CA ILE A 40 6.58 4.56 -1.67
C ILE A 40 6.06 4.61 -0.26
N GLU A 41 5.37 5.69 0.07
CA GLU A 41 4.59 5.81 1.28
C GLU A 41 3.11 5.73 0.92
N ILE A 42 2.40 4.84 1.59
CA ILE A 42 0.95 4.74 1.52
C ILE A 42 0.42 5.20 2.88
N SER A 43 -0.27 6.34 2.88
CA SER A 43 -0.84 6.93 4.09
C SER A 43 -2.35 6.65 4.12
N ASP A 44 -2.78 5.94 5.15
CA ASP A 44 -4.20 5.66 5.37
C ASP A 44 -4.82 6.67 6.36
N GLY A 45 -5.67 7.55 5.83
CA GLY A 45 -6.46 8.51 6.62
C GLY A 45 -7.90 8.05 6.90
N GLY A 46 -8.29 6.84 6.49
CA GLY A 46 -9.66 6.32 6.54
C GLY A 46 -10.51 6.64 5.29
N GLY A 47 -11.60 5.89 5.12
CA GLY A 47 -12.54 6.03 3.99
C GLY A 47 -12.07 5.39 2.68
N ASP A 48 -12.69 5.71 1.55
CA ASP A 48 -12.50 4.99 0.27
C ASP A 48 -11.23 5.38 -0.52
N LYS A 49 -10.38 6.23 0.06
CA LYS A 49 -9.17 6.73 -0.60
C LYS A 49 -7.97 6.68 0.33
N VAL A 50 -6.80 6.48 -0.26
CA VAL A 50 -5.50 6.59 0.41
C VAL A 50 -4.60 7.56 -0.33
N ASP A 51 -3.73 8.24 0.41
CA ASP A 51 -2.73 9.13 -0.17
C ASP A 51 -1.46 8.33 -0.43
N VAL A 52 -0.88 8.48 -1.62
CA VAL A 52 0.33 7.77 -2.02
C VAL A 52 1.38 8.78 -2.43
N LYS A 53 2.58 8.63 -1.88
CA LYS A 53 3.75 9.46 -2.18
C LYS A 53 4.88 8.56 -2.62
N LEU A 54 5.39 8.75 -3.83
CA LEU A 54 6.60 8.10 -4.32
C LEU A 54 7.75 9.13 -4.36
N VAL A 55 8.80 8.87 -3.59
CA VAL A 55 10.00 9.69 -3.47
C VAL A 55 11.18 8.95 -4.08
N VAL A 56 11.92 9.64 -4.93
CA VAL A 56 13.16 9.15 -5.54
C VAL A 56 14.30 10.00 -4.99
N ALA A 57 15.26 9.40 -4.31
CA ALA A 57 16.37 10.10 -3.67
C ALA A 57 17.70 9.34 -3.81
N ASN A 58 18.82 10.01 -3.53
CA ASN A 58 20.11 9.35 -3.46
C ASN A 58 20.14 8.36 -2.28
N ARG A 59 20.75 7.19 -2.47
CA ARG A 59 20.88 6.15 -1.43
C ARG A 59 21.82 6.54 -0.29
N VAL A 60 22.78 7.44 -0.54
CA VAL A 60 23.76 7.92 0.45
C VAL A 60 23.28 9.17 1.17
N ASP A 61 22.50 10.01 0.49
CA ASP A 61 21.91 11.23 1.06
C ASP A 61 20.43 11.33 0.69
N PHE A 62 19.57 10.93 1.62
CA PHE A 62 18.11 10.95 1.43
C PHE A 62 17.53 12.37 1.31
N ASN A 63 18.30 13.41 1.61
CA ASN A 63 17.89 14.80 1.38
C ASN A 63 18.05 15.21 -0.09
N ASP A 64 18.85 14.47 -0.87
CA ASP A 64 19.03 14.69 -2.31
C ASP A 64 17.87 14.05 -3.11
N VAL A 65 16.68 14.65 -2.97
CA VAL A 65 15.46 14.22 -3.66
C VAL A 65 15.55 14.59 -5.15
N LYS A 66 15.48 13.58 -6.02
CA LYS A 66 15.51 13.72 -7.49
C LYS A 66 14.12 13.84 -8.11
N CYS A 67 13.14 13.17 -7.53
CA CYS A 67 11.76 13.21 -8.00
C CYS A 67 10.79 12.91 -6.86
N LYS A 68 9.60 13.50 -6.94
CA LYS A 68 8.52 13.25 -6.01
C LYS A 68 7.19 13.24 -6.76
N LEU A 69 6.42 12.17 -6.60
CA LEU A 69 5.08 12.01 -7.15
C LEU A 69 4.10 11.86 -5.98
N GLU A 70 3.01 12.62 -6.03
CA GLU A 70 1.93 12.56 -5.04
C GLU A 70 0.61 12.33 -5.78
N GLY A 71 -0.23 11.47 -5.22
CA GLY A 71 -1.48 11.06 -5.82
C GLY A 71 -2.44 10.50 -4.79
N ARG A 72 -3.72 10.43 -5.17
CA ARG A 72 -4.77 9.91 -4.31
C ARG A 72 -5.42 8.71 -5.00
N PHE A 73 -5.42 7.59 -4.30
CA PHE A 73 -5.74 6.27 -4.84
C PHE A 73 -7.02 5.74 -4.21
N SER A 74 -7.84 5.09 -5.03
CA SER A 74 -9.05 4.39 -4.63
C SER A 74 -8.72 2.99 -4.13
N ARG A 75 -9.46 2.56 -3.11
CA ARG A 75 -9.43 1.20 -2.54
C ARG A 75 -10.12 0.15 -3.39
N SER A 76 -10.73 0.56 -4.50
CA SER A 76 -11.70 -0.24 -5.26
C SER A 76 -11.10 -1.36 -6.11
N ALA A 77 -9.78 -1.54 -6.15
CA ALA A 77 -9.16 -2.56 -6.99
C ALA A 77 -9.04 -3.89 -6.23
N VAL A 78 -9.52 -4.98 -6.85
CA VAL A 78 -9.52 -6.35 -6.26
C VAL A 78 -8.13 -6.79 -5.78
N LEU A 79 -7.07 -6.28 -6.41
CA LEU A 79 -5.68 -6.67 -6.15
C LEU A 79 -4.84 -5.55 -5.51
N GLY A 80 -5.44 -4.41 -5.14
CA GLY A 80 -4.66 -3.26 -4.68
C GLY A 80 -5.39 -1.93 -4.60
N ILE A 81 -4.66 -0.87 -4.89
CA ILE A 81 -5.19 0.50 -4.99
C ILE A 81 -4.89 1.05 -6.38
N SER A 82 -5.80 1.86 -6.93
CA SER A 82 -5.60 2.50 -8.23
C SER A 82 -5.90 3.99 -8.19
N GLY A 83 -5.16 4.78 -8.95
CA GLY A 83 -5.32 6.23 -8.95
C GLY A 83 -4.28 6.91 -9.80
N THR A 84 -4.18 8.23 -9.66
CA THR A 84 -3.31 9.03 -10.52
C THR A 84 -2.30 9.79 -9.69
N PHE A 85 -1.03 9.71 -10.11
CA PHE A 85 -0.05 10.73 -9.75
C PHE A 85 -0.23 11.95 -10.66
N LYS A 86 0.09 13.13 -10.17
CA LYS A 86 0.06 14.35 -10.98
C LYS A 86 0.91 14.18 -12.26
N GLY A 87 0.27 14.24 -13.43
CA GLY A 87 0.94 14.10 -14.73
C GLY A 87 1.19 12.66 -15.19
N ALA A 88 0.70 11.66 -14.47
CA ALA A 88 0.68 10.26 -14.87
C ALA A 88 -0.74 9.82 -15.28
N PRO A 89 -0.88 8.83 -16.18
CA PRO A 89 -2.14 8.10 -16.36
C PRO A 89 -2.50 7.32 -15.09
N ASP A 90 -3.60 6.56 -15.14
CA ASP A 90 -4.01 5.70 -14.03
C ASP A 90 -2.91 4.67 -13.71
N VAL A 91 -2.57 4.58 -12.43
CA VAL A 91 -1.53 3.75 -11.85
C VAL A 91 -2.19 2.73 -10.96
N LEU A 92 -1.73 1.48 -11.04
CA LEU A 92 -2.12 0.40 -10.14
C LEU A 92 -0.97 0.11 -9.19
N ILE A 93 -1.28 -0.04 -7.91
CA ILE A 93 -0.35 -0.52 -6.89
C ILE A 93 -0.93 -1.80 -6.31
N GLY A 94 -0.34 -2.93 -6.66
CA GLY A 94 -0.74 -4.26 -6.21
C GLY A 94 0.02 -4.68 -4.95
N ARG A 95 -0.61 -5.47 -4.08
CA ARG A 95 0.05 -6.04 -2.90
C ARG A 95 0.62 -7.42 -3.19
N TYR A 96 1.79 -7.66 -2.62
CA TYR A 96 2.45 -8.96 -2.57
C TYR A 96 2.89 -9.24 -1.12
N PRO A 97 3.17 -10.51 -0.76
CA PRO A 97 3.63 -10.85 0.59
C PRO A 97 4.83 -10.01 1.07
N GLU A 98 5.77 -9.73 0.17
CA GLU A 98 7.00 -8.98 0.43
C GLU A 98 6.86 -7.45 0.36
N GLY A 99 5.72 -6.92 -0.10
CA GLY A 99 5.54 -5.48 -0.28
C GLY A 99 4.51 -5.11 -1.36
N VAL A 100 4.86 -4.16 -2.22
CA VAL A 100 3.95 -3.64 -3.27
C VAL A 100 4.63 -3.62 -4.64
N GLU A 101 3.84 -3.72 -5.70
CA GLU A 101 4.31 -3.56 -7.08
C GLU A 101 3.52 -2.44 -7.76
N VAL A 102 4.24 -1.56 -8.45
CA VAL A 102 3.64 -0.41 -9.14
C VAL A 102 3.60 -0.62 -10.64
N PHE A 103 2.49 -0.25 -11.26
CA PHE A 103 2.26 -0.33 -12.69
C PHE A 103 1.67 0.96 -13.24
N GLY A 104 2.12 1.38 -14.43
CA GLY A 104 1.52 2.50 -15.18
C GLY A 104 2.21 3.85 -15.02
N ILE A 105 3.28 3.98 -14.23
CA ILE A 105 4.07 5.22 -14.16
C ILE A 105 4.91 5.36 -15.43
N PRO A 106 4.72 6.40 -16.25
CA PRO A 106 5.49 6.58 -17.46
C PRO A 106 6.91 7.04 -17.11
N LYS A 107 7.94 6.52 -17.79
CA LYS A 107 9.36 6.88 -17.53
C LYS A 107 9.61 8.39 -17.51
N LYS A 108 8.86 9.17 -18.30
CA LYS A 108 8.95 10.64 -18.35
C LYS A 108 8.58 11.35 -17.03
N ALA A 109 7.89 10.68 -16.09
CA ALA A 109 7.49 11.29 -14.83
C ALA A 109 8.69 11.62 -13.92
N CYS A 110 9.72 10.78 -13.92
CA CYS A 110 10.94 10.97 -13.11
C CYS A 110 12.25 10.64 -13.86
N GLY A 111 12.19 10.34 -15.15
CA GLY A 111 13.35 9.89 -15.94
C GLY A 111 13.80 8.45 -15.67
N LEU A 112 13.18 7.77 -14.71
CA LEU A 112 13.56 6.44 -14.21
C LEU A 112 12.45 5.42 -14.44
N SER A 113 12.81 4.13 -14.42
CA SER A 113 11.82 3.05 -14.41
C SER A 113 11.29 2.87 -13.00
N LEU A 114 10.04 3.22 -12.77
CA LEU A 114 9.36 3.15 -11.46
C LEU A 114 8.33 2.02 -11.37
N ASN A 115 8.04 1.34 -12.49
CA ASN A 115 7.15 0.18 -12.52
C ASN A 115 7.91 -1.06 -12.09
N LYS A 116 7.87 -1.38 -10.80
CA LYS A 116 8.63 -2.47 -10.19
C LYS A 116 8.08 -2.81 -8.81
N LYS A 117 8.71 -3.80 -8.17
CA LYS A 117 8.47 -4.18 -6.77
C LYS A 117 9.21 -3.28 -5.79
N TYR A 118 8.56 -3.01 -4.68
CA TYR A 118 9.04 -2.25 -3.52
C TYR A 118 8.78 -3.11 -2.29
N VAL A 119 9.81 -3.33 -1.48
CA VAL A 119 9.77 -4.19 -0.30
C VAL A 119 9.47 -3.34 0.93
N MET A 120 8.73 -3.88 1.90
CA MET A 120 8.45 -3.15 3.14
C MET A 120 9.75 -2.68 3.82
N PHE A 121 9.78 -1.43 4.26
CA PHE A 121 10.93 -0.86 4.97
C PHE A 121 10.89 -1.29 6.44
N GLY A 122 11.93 -1.97 6.92
CA GLY A 122 12.11 -2.30 8.34
C GLY A 122 11.74 -3.73 8.79
N ASP A 123 11.63 -4.69 7.88
CA ASP A 123 11.57 -6.13 8.20
C ASP A 123 12.96 -6.74 8.44
#